data_AF-A0A968JQT5-F1
#
_entry.id   AF-A0A968JQT5-F1
#
_cell.length_a   1.000
_cell.length_b   1.000
_cell.length_c   1.000
_cell.angle_alpha   90.00
_cell.angle_beta   90.00
_cell.angle_gamma   90.00
#
_symmetry.space_group_name_H-M   'P 1'
#
loop_
_entity.id
_entity.type
_entity.pdbx_description
1 polymer ?
#
loop_
_entity_poly.entity_id
_entity_poly.type
_entity_poly.pdbx_seq_one_letter_code
_entity_poly.pdbx_strand_id
1 'polypeptide(L)'
;MTNQLGNEFFAIQLVENEKLYEPLSLIEILELNSAKSLAVLKGKGIDGQSVVSMNRYKKGLVYYVGTDCNDIEFYENIVGFIRSELKIKPLLELPQGLEVVSRVTENKEYVFVLNYTRIQQPFVLAEEMLEILSNKSVSGKFHLAPLDVAIFERNLVK
;
A
#
# COMPACT_ATOMS: atom_id res chain seq x y z
N MET A 1 -35.82 9.90 17.69
CA MET A 1 -34.98 11.09 17.85
C MET A 1 -33.60 10.74 17.32
N THR A 2 -33.41 10.90 16.01
CA THR A 2 -32.12 10.80 15.35
C THR A 2 -31.33 12.04 15.77
N ASN A 3 -30.32 11.85 16.62
CA ASN A 3 -29.40 12.92 16.97
C ASN A 3 -28.71 13.37 15.68
N GLN A 4 -29.12 14.53 15.18
CA GLN A 4 -28.29 15.36 14.32
C GLN A 4 -27.09 15.80 15.17
N LEU A 5 -26.03 14.97 15.19
CA LEU A 5 -24.69 15.52 15.28
C LEU A 5 -24.62 16.51 14.10
N GLY A 6 -24.56 17.81 14.41
CA GLY A 6 -24.34 18.82 13.38
C GLY A 6 -23.13 18.41 12.55
N ASN A 7 -23.19 18.65 11.24
CA ASN A 7 -22.08 18.44 10.30
C ASN A 7 -20.86 19.30 10.70
N GLU A 8 -20.19 18.95 11.79
CA GLU A 8 -18.83 19.37 12.04
C GLU A 8 -18.00 18.48 11.13
N PHE A 9 -17.45 19.09 10.08
CA PHE A 9 -16.56 18.40 9.15
C PHE A 9 -15.33 17.95 9.92
N PHE A 10 -15.16 16.63 10.03
CA PHE A 10 -13.97 16.01 10.58
C PHE A 10 -13.18 15.39 9.44
N ALA A 11 -11.88 15.64 9.41
CA ALA A 11 -10.99 15.01 8.46
C ALA A 11 -9.80 14.39 9.19
N ILE A 12 -9.23 13.35 8.61
CA ILE A 12 -7.95 12.79 9.01
C ILE A 12 -6.88 13.46 8.15
N GLN A 13 -5.88 14.05 8.77
CA GLN A 13 -4.72 14.61 8.09
C GLN A 13 -3.49 13.74 8.37
N LEU A 14 -2.83 13.25 7.32
CA LEU A 14 -1.50 12.66 7.47
C LEU A 14 -0.47 13.76 7.73
N VAL A 15 0.42 13.52 8.68
CA VAL A 15 1.41 14.53 9.12
C VAL A 15 2.41 14.88 8.01
N GLU A 16 2.72 13.94 7.11
CA GLU A 16 3.78 14.12 6.09
C GLU A 16 3.33 14.81 4.79
N ASN A 17 2.04 14.79 4.44
CA ASN A 17 1.59 15.25 3.11
C ASN A 17 0.38 16.21 3.13
N GLU A 18 -0.02 16.72 4.31
CA GLU A 18 -1.14 17.65 4.56
C GLU A 18 -2.50 17.23 3.98
N LYS A 19 -2.60 16.07 3.32
CA LYS A 19 -3.81 15.59 2.65
C LYS A 19 -4.86 15.22 3.68
N LEU A 20 -6.09 15.59 3.36
CA LEU A 20 -7.27 15.34 4.19
C LEU A 20 -8.06 14.15 3.64
N TYR A 21 -8.45 13.27 4.55
CA TYR A 21 -9.27 12.09 4.28
C TYR A 21 -10.53 12.14 5.13
N GLU A 22 -11.64 11.64 4.60
CA GLU A 22 -12.88 11.56 5.36
C GLU A 22 -12.92 10.25 6.19
N PRO A 23 -13.10 10.33 7.52
CA PRO A 23 -13.29 9.14 8.34
C PRO A 23 -14.61 8.44 7.97
N LEU A 24 -14.64 7.11 8.03
CA LEU A 24 -15.82 6.35 7.63
C LEU A 24 -16.77 6.06 8.79
N SER A 25 -16.34 5.25 9.76
CA SER A 25 -17.22 4.73 10.82
C SER A 25 -16.58 4.73 12.21
N LEU A 26 -15.26 4.59 12.28
CA LEU A 26 -14.48 4.47 13.50
C LEU A 26 -13.54 5.66 13.66
N ILE A 27 -13.58 6.27 14.84
CA ILE A 27 -12.59 7.25 15.29
C ILE A 27 -12.24 6.93 16.74
N GLU A 28 -11.00 6.54 16.96
CA GLU A 28 -10.38 6.39 18.27
C GLU A 28 -9.27 7.42 18.43
N ILE A 29 -9.46 8.34 19.38
CA ILE A 29 -8.45 9.35 19.73
C ILE A 29 -7.40 8.68 20.60
N LEU A 30 -6.13 8.83 20.21
CA LEU A 30 -4.99 8.18 20.85
C LEU A 30 -4.27 9.15 21.79
N GLU A 31 -4.13 8.74 23.04
CA GLU A 31 -3.18 9.36 23.97
C GLU A 31 -1.79 8.76 23.74
N LEU A 32 -0.86 9.57 23.25
CA LEU A 32 0.49 9.12 22.92
C LEU A 32 1.47 9.32 24.08
N ASN A 33 2.20 8.26 24.44
CA ASN A 33 3.30 8.32 25.41
C ASN A 33 4.66 8.43 24.70
N SER A 34 5.20 7.30 24.20
CA SER A 34 6.46 7.25 23.44
C SER A 34 6.25 7.21 21.92
N ALA A 35 5.01 7.01 21.49
CA ALA A 35 4.66 6.89 20.07
C ALA A 35 4.66 8.24 19.38
N LYS A 36 4.93 8.24 18.08
CA LYS A 36 4.80 9.40 17.20
C LYS A 36 3.46 9.34 16.48
N SER A 37 2.80 10.48 16.36
CA SER A 37 1.60 10.61 15.53
C SER A 37 2.00 10.57 14.05
N LEU A 38 1.28 9.78 13.26
CA LEU A 38 1.36 9.75 11.80
C LEU A 38 0.15 10.41 11.13
N ALA A 39 -0.99 10.46 11.84
CA ALA A 39 -2.20 11.13 11.39
C ALA A 39 -2.95 11.74 12.57
N VAL A 40 -3.57 12.90 12.31
CA VAL A 40 -4.34 13.66 13.30
C VAL A 40 -5.73 14.00 12.75
N LEU A 41 -6.68 14.25 13.65
CA LEU A 41 -7.98 14.80 13.29
C LEU A 41 -7.88 16.30 13.02
N LYS A 42 -8.72 16.76 12.10
CA LYS A 42 -9.01 18.15 11.79
C LYS A 42 -10.48 18.42 12.01
N GLY A 43 -10.79 19.41 12.84
CA GLY A 43 -12.16 19.73 13.21
C GLY A 43 -12.26 20.43 14.55
N LYS A 44 -13.41 21.04 14.81
CA LYS A 44 -13.61 21.86 16.01
C LYS A 44 -13.54 20.99 17.27
N GLY A 45 -12.74 21.41 18.24
CA GLY A 45 -12.61 20.73 19.54
C GLY A 45 -11.75 19.45 19.55
N ILE A 46 -11.39 18.90 18.38
CA ILE A 46 -10.55 17.70 18.25
C ILE A 46 -9.34 17.90 17.34
N ASP A 47 -9.08 19.14 16.89
CA ASP A 47 -7.95 19.44 16.00
C ASP A 47 -6.62 19.01 16.63
N GLY A 48 -5.82 18.28 15.85
CA GLY A 48 -4.51 17.80 16.26
C GLY A 48 -4.52 16.52 17.10
N GLN A 49 -5.69 15.98 17.47
CA GLN A 49 -5.80 14.71 18.19
C GLN A 49 -5.31 13.55 17.32
N SER A 50 -4.43 12.70 17.84
CA SER A 50 -3.82 11.60 17.06
C SER A 50 -4.82 10.47 16.85
N VAL A 51 -4.83 9.89 15.64
CA VAL A 51 -5.64 8.71 15.27
C VAL A 51 -4.84 7.60 14.61
N VAL A 52 -3.61 7.90 14.17
CA VAL A 52 -2.66 6.91 13.68
C VAL A 52 -1.32 7.18 14.35
N SER A 53 -0.69 6.14 14.89
CA SER A 53 0.59 6.26 15.57
C SER A 53 1.59 5.17 15.17
N MET A 54 2.86 5.48 15.36
CA MET A 54 3.97 4.53 15.25
C MET A 54 4.86 4.62 16.49
N ASN A 55 5.20 3.47 17.05
CA ASN A 55 6.13 3.35 18.16
C ASN A 55 7.27 2.39 17.82
N ARG A 56 8.50 2.75 18.22
CA ARG A 56 9.62 1.81 18.24
C ARG A 56 9.66 1.11 19.58
N TYR A 57 9.67 -0.22 19.55
CA TYR A 57 9.83 -1.03 20.75
C TYR A 57 10.94 -2.05 20.54
N LYS A 58 12.06 -1.88 21.27
CA LYS A 58 13.29 -2.65 21.07
C LYS A 58 13.73 -2.57 19.60
N LYS A 59 13.76 -3.71 18.91
CA LYS A 59 14.13 -3.82 17.48
C LYS A 59 12.91 -3.81 16.55
N GLY A 60 11.70 -3.71 17.09
CA GLY A 60 10.45 -3.75 16.34
C GLY A 60 9.80 -2.38 16.18
N LEU A 61 8.85 -2.33 15.26
CA LEU A 61 7.94 -1.21 15.03
C LEU A 61 6.51 -1.68 15.26
N VAL A 62 5.70 -0.85 15.90
CA VAL A 62 4.27 -1.08 16.12
C VAL A 62 3.53 0.11 15.55
N TYR A 63 2.60 -0.15 14.65
CA TYR A 63 1.71 0.84 14.07
C TYR A 63 0.30 0.57 14.58
N TYR A 64 -0.41 1.63 15.00
CA TYR A 64 -1.81 1.55 15.40
C TYR A 64 -2.63 2.51 14.54
N VAL A 65 -3.70 2.00 13.93
CA VAL A 65 -4.63 2.75 13.07
C VAL A 65 -5.98 2.74 13.77
N GLY A 66 -6.29 3.81 14.50
CA GLY A 66 -7.50 3.97 15.30
C GLY A 66 -8.69 4.54 14.51
N THR A 67 -8.64 4.52 13.19
CA THR A 67 -9.70 5.08 12.34
C THR A 67 -9.77 4.34 11.01
N ASP A 68 -10.93 4.36 10.37
CA ASP A 68 -11.14 3.83 9.03
C ASP A 68 -11.49 4.93 8.04
N CYS A 69 -11.18 4.68 6.78
CA CYS A 69 -11.41 5.57 5.66
C CYS A 69 -11.84 4.76 4.42
N ASN A 70 -12.66 5.35 3.55
CA ASN A 70 -13.01 4.76 2.24
C ASN A 70 -11.95 5.04 1.16
N ASP A 71 -11.08 6.02 1.38
CA ASP A 71 -10.02 6.35 0.44
C ASP A 71 -8.86 5.36 0.57
N ILE A 72 -8.62 4.57 -0.47
CA ILE A 72 -7.54 3.59 -0.50
C ILE A 72 -6.17 4.26 -0.33
N GLU A 73 -6.02 5.50 -0.79
CA GLU A 73 -4.77 6.23 -0.75
C GLU A 73 -4.33 6.53 0.69
N PHE A 74 -5.28 6.62 1.64
CA PHE A 74 -4.97 6.73 3.07
C PHE A 74 -4.13 5.54 3.54
N TYR A 75 -4.58 4.32 3.23
CA TYR A 75 -3.88 3.10 3.60
C TYR A 75 -2.58 2.92 2.79
N GLU A 76 -2.57 3.29 1.51
CA GLU A 76 -1.37 3.24 0.69
C GLU A 76 -0.25 4.14 1.24
N ASN A 77 -0.59 5.34 1.72
CA ASN A 77 0.38 6.21 2.39
C ASN A 77 0.90 5.61 3.70
N ILE A 78 0.03 5.04 4.54
CA ILE A 78 0.45 4.38 5.79
C ILE A 78 1.41 3.21 5.50
N VAL A 79 1.05 2.35 4.54
CA VAL A 79 1.91 1.24 4.09
C VAL A 79 3.19 1.78 3.45
N GLY A 80 3.13 2.91 2.74
CA GLY A 80 4.27 3.62 2.19
C GLY A 80 5.30 4.00 3.25
N PHE A 81 4.87 4.55 4.38
CA PHE A 81 5.75 4.84 5.51
C PHE A 81 6.45 3.58 6.04
N ILE A 82 5.70 2.49 6.20
CA ILE A 82 6.23 1.19 6.64
C ILE A 82 7.27 0.66 5.65
N ARG A 83 6.97 0.70 4.35
CA ARG A 83 7.88 0.23 3.29
C ARG A 83 9.16 1.04 3.24
N SER A 84 9.08 2.36 3.35
CA SER A 84 10.23 3.26 3.37
C SER A 84 11.15 2.96 4.56
N GLU A 85 10.56 2.88 5.75
CA GLU A 85 11.28 2.60 7.00
C GLU A 85 11.96 1.23 7.00
N LEU A 86 11.28 0.19 6.48
CA LEU A 86 11.80 -1.17 6.40
C LEU A 86 12.63 -1.44 5.13
N LYS A 87 12.75 -0.46 4.23
CA LYS A 87 13.41 -0.58 2.91
C LYS A 87 12.86 -1.75 2.07
N ILE A 88 11.57 -2.01 2.20
CA ILE A 88 10.88 -3.07 1.45
C ILE A 88 10.60 -2.56 0.04
N LYS A 89 11.22 -3.20 -0.94
CA LYS A 89 11.01 -2.92 -2.37
C LYS A 89 9.89 -3.79 -2.93
N PRO A 90 9.10 -3.28 -3.88
CA PRO A 90 8.13 -4.12 -4.57
C PRO A 90 8.86 -5.11 -5.48
N LEU A 91 8.20 -6.22 -5.79
CA LEU A 91 8.72 -7.21 -6.72
C LEU A 91 8.77 -6.66 -8.16
N LEU A 92 7.71 -5.96 -8.57
CA LEU A 92 7.62 -5.15 -9.78
C LEU A 92 6.78 -3.90 -9.48
N GLU A 93 7.12 -2.78 -10.11
CA GLU A 93 6.26 -1.59 -10.09
C GLU A 93 5.13 -1.80 -11.11
N LEU A 94 3.89 -1.88 -10.62
CA LEU A 94 2.73 -2.21 -11.43
C LEU A 94 1.62 -1.17 -11.28
N PRO A 95 0.83 -0.90 -12.34
CA PRO A 95 -0.39 -0.11 -12.23
C PRO A 95 -1.46 -0.82 -11.40
N GLN A 96 -2.43 -0.05 -10.91
CA GLN A 96 -3.60 -0.57 -10.21
C GLN A 96 -4.35 -1.60 -11.08
N GLY A 97 -4.78 -2.69 -10.44
CA GLY A 97 -5.50 -3.78 -11.09
C GLY A 97 -4.61 -4.90 -11.62
N LEU A 98 -3.28 -4.70 -11.63
CA LEU A 98 -2.33 -5.80 -11.71
C LEU A 98 -1.87 -6.24 -10.32
N GLU A 99 -1.73 -7.54 -10.11
CA GLU A 99 -1.09 -8.13 -8.95
C GLU A 99 0.23 -8.78 -9.35
N VAL A 100 1.24 -8.69 -8.47
CA VAL A 100 2.47 -9.47 -8.58
C VAL A 100 2.71 -10.27 -7.33
N VAL A 101 3.01 -11.55 -7.51
CA VAL A 101 3.47 -12.46 -6.45
C VAL A 101 4.64 -13.29 -6.97
N SER A 102 5.51 -13.75 -6.07
CA SER A 102 6.55 -14.71 -6.45
C SER A 102 6.56 -15.98 -5.62
N ARG A 103 7.11 -17.04 -6.22
CA ARG A 103 7.49 -18.28 -5.56
C ARG A 103 8.98 -18.49 -5.75
N VAL A 104 9.69 -18.72 -4.65
CA VAL A 104 11.14 -18.85 -4.62
C VAL A 104 11.50 -20.31 -4.35
N THR A 105 12.43 -20.83 -5.14
CA THR A 105 13.10 -22.14 -4.95
C THR A 105 14.56 -21.92 -4.60
N GLU A 106 15.37 -22.98 -4.48
CA GLU A 106 16.80 -22.83 -4.13
C GLU A 106 17.61 -22.04 -5.16
N ASN A 107 17.24 -22.09 -6.45
CA ASN A 107 18.01 -21.52 -7.55
C ASN A 107 17.20 -20.58 -8.45
N LYS A 108 15.87 -20.57 -8.34
CA LYS A 108 14.98 -19.82 -9.23
C LYS A 108 13.89 -19.09 -8.47
N GLU A 109 13.48 -17.97 -9.04
CA GLU A 109 12.28 -17.25 -8.67
C GLU A 109 11.30 -17.23 -9.85
N TYR A 110 10.04 -17.52 -9.54
CA TYR A 110 8.91 -17.46 -10.46
C TYR A 110 8.04 -16.26 -10.09
N VAL A 111 7.93 -15.29 -11.00
CA VAL A 111 7.16 -14.06 -10.81
C VAL A 111 5.86 -14.17 -11.62
N PHE A 112 4.74 -14.13 -10.93
CA PHE A 112 3.41 -14.18 -11.52
C PHE A 112 2.85 -12.77 -11.57
N VAL A 113 2.45 -12.32 -12.77
CA VAL A 113 1.74 -11.06 -12.95
C VAL A 113 0.33 -11.37 -13.44
N LEU A 114 -0.67 -10.97 -12.66
CA LEU A 114 -2.08 -11.25 -12.93
C LEU A 114 -2.81 -9.95 -13.25
N ASN A 115 -3.60 -9.93 -14.31
CA ASN A 115 -4.46 -8.80 -14.64
C ASN A 115 -5.90 -9.06 -14.20
N TYR A 116 -6.36 -8.41 -13.13
CA TYR A 116 -7.76 -8.55 -12.68
C TYR A 116 -8.74 -7.62 -13.41
N THR A 117 -8.24 -6.81 -14.35
CA THR A 117 -9.06 -5.86 -15.09
C THR A 117 -9.57 -6.45 -16.40
N ARG A 118 -10.66 -5.88 -16.93
CA ARG A 118 -11.22 -6.23 -18.24
C ARG A 118 -10.58 -5.44 -19.40
N ILE A 119 -9.44 -4.80 -19.15
CA ILE A 119 -8.69 -4.02 -20.15
C ILE A 119 -7.23 -4.48 -20.18
N GLN A 120 -6.54 -4.21 -21.28
CA GLN A 120 -5.12 -4.48 -21.39
C GLN A 120 -4.33 -3.54 -20.48
N GLN A 121 -3.39 -4.08 -19.70
CA GLN A 121 -2.59 -3.31 -18.75
C GLN A 121 -1.10 -3.36 -19.11
N PRO A 122 -0.40 -2.22 -19.16
CA PRO A 122 1.03 -2.19 -19.40
C PRO A 122 1.84 -2.31 -18.09
N PHE A 123 3.03 -2.89 -18.17
CA PHE A 123 4.06 -2.76 -17.12
C PHE A 123 5.46 -2.86 -17.71
N VAL A 124 6.48 -2.63 -16.90
CA VAL A 124 7.89 -2.66 -17.32
C VAL A 124 8.66 -3.72 -16.55
N LEU A 125 9.35 -4.59 -17.27
CA LEU A 125 10.35 -5.49 -16.73
C LEU A 125 11.72 -4.81 -16.79
N ALA A 126 12.31 -4.54 -15.63
CA ALA A 126 13.60 -3.85 -15.52
C ALA A 126 14.78 -4.71 -15.97
N GLU A 127 14.62 -6.04 -15.94
CA GLU A 127 15.62 -7.02 -16.36
C GLU A 127 15.00 -8.02 -17.33
N GLU A 128 15.85 -8.71 -18.09
CA GLU A 128 15.41 -9.78 -18.97
C GLU A 128 15.02 -11.02 -18.15
N MET A 129 13.84 -11.57 -18.44
CA MET A 129 13.32 -12.79 -17.84
C MET A 129 12.74 -13.71 -18.90
N LEU A 130 12.74 -15.02 -18.64
CA LEU A 130 12.04 -15.99 -19.49
C LEU A 130 10.55 -15.94 -19.16
N GLU A 131 9.71 -15.52 -20.10
CA GLU A 131 8.25 -15.69 -20.00
C GLU A 131 7.91 -17.13 -20.38
N ILE A 132 7.36 -17.88 -19.42
CA ILE A 132 7.27 -19.34 -19.48
C ILE A 132 6.18 -19.81 -20.45
N LEU A 133 5.08 -19.08 -20.60
CA LEU A 133 3.94 -19.54 -21.41
C LEU A 133 4.22 -19.41 -22.90
N SER A 134 4.94 -18.36 -23.31
CA SER A 134 5.39 -18.14 -24.69
C SER A 134 6.79 -18.69 -24.96
N ASN A 135 7.53 -19.07 -23.92
CA ASN A 135 8.92 -19.55 -23.96
C ASN A 135 9.85 -18.55 -24.65
N LYS A 136 9.74 -17.27 -24.29
CA LYS A 136 10.55 -16.17 -24.84
C LYS A 136 11.20 -15.36 -23.74
N SER A 137 12.47 -15.02 -23.93
CA SER A 137 13.11 -13.99 -23.12
C SER A 137 12.54 -12.62 -23.48
N VAL A 138 12.09 -11.88 -22.48
CA VAL A 138 11.47 -10.56 -22.63
C VAL A 138 12.01 -9.58 -21.60
N SER A 139 12.05 -8.31 -21.97
CA SER A 139 12.47 -7.20 -21.12
C SER A 139 11.77 -5.92 -21.57
N GLY A 140 11.80 -4.87 -20.74
CA GLY A 140 11.17 -3.60 -21.06
C GLY A 140 9.65 -3.65 -21.01
N LYS A 141 8.99 -2.99 -21.96
CA LYS A 141 7.53 -2.80 -21.92
C LYS A 141 6.78 -4.10 -22.27
N PHE A 142 5.94 -4.55 -21.35
CA PHE A 142 5.05 -5.69 -21.53
C PHE A 142 3.59 -5.23 -21.46
N HIS A 143 2.70 -5.91 -22.18
CA HIS A 143 1.26 -5.67 -22.09
C HIS A 143 0.57 -6.99 -21.76
N LEU A 144 -0.23 -7.00 -20.70
CA LEU A 144 -0.99 -8.17 -20.27
C LEU A 144 -2.44 -8.00 -20.70
N ALA A 145 -2.99 -9.01 -21.38
CA ALA A 145 -4.35 -8.99 -21.87
C ALA A 145 -5.37 -8.96 -20.71
N PRO A 146 -6.64 -8.58 -20.97
CA PRO A 146 -7.71 -8.63 -19.97
C PRO A 146 -7.82 -10.01 -19.30
N LEU A 147 -7.89 -10.04 -17.97
CA LEU A 147 -8.07 -11.29 -17.19
C LEU A 147 -6.97 -12.34 -17.41
N ASP A 148 -5.81 -11.94 -17.92
CA ASP A 148 -4.71 -12.83 -18.30
C ASP A 148 -3.60 -12.89 -17.24
N VAL A 149 -2.68 -13.84 -17.40
CA VAL A 149 -1.53 -14.06 -16.53
C VAL A 149 -0.24 -14.23 -17.33
N ALA A 150 0.85 -13.61 -16.86
CA ALA A 150 2.20 -13.88 -17.32
C ALA A 150 3.03 -14.49 -16.19
N ILE A 151 3.89 -15.45 -16.54
CA ILE A 151 4.77 -16.10 -15.57
C ILE A 151 6.20 -15.93 -16.04
N PHE A 152 7.02 -15.25 -15.25
CA PHE A 152 8.42 -15.00 -15.54
C PHE A 152 9.32 -15.87 -14.66
N GLU A 153 10.39 -16.39 -15.24
CA GLU A 153 11.45 -17.09 -14.53
C GLU A 153 12.73 -16.25 -14.54
N ARG A 154 13.36 -16.10 -13.37
CA ARG A 154 14.73 -15.60 -13.22
C ARG A 154 15.56 -16.49 -12.30
N ASN A 155 16.86 -16.56 -12.56
CA ASN A 155 17.80 -17.23 -11.67
C ASN A 155 18.07 -16.34 -10.45
N LEU A 156 18.14 -16.95 -9.28
CA LEU A 156 18.58 -16.24 -8.08
C LEU A 156 20.09 -16.09 -8.13
N VAL A 157 20.56 -14.84 -8.16
CA VAL A 157 21.97 -14.53 -7.95
C VAL A 157 22.25 -14.71 -6.45
N LYS A 158 23.09 -15.70 -6.11
CA LYS A 158 23.58 -15.89 -4.74
C LYS A 158 24.61 -14.84 -4.37
#